data_AF-A0A485LCW6-F1
#
_entry.id   AF-A0A485LCW6-F1
#
_cell.length_a   1.000
_cell.length_b   1.000
_cell.length_c   1.000
_cell.angle_alpha   90.00
_cell.angle_beta   90.00
_cell.angle_gamma   90.00
#
_symmetry.space_group_name_H-M   'P 1'
#
loop_
_entity.id
_entity.type
_entity.pdbx_description
1 polymer ?
#
loop_
_entity_poly.entity_id
_entity_poly.type
_entity_poly.pdbx_seq_one_letter_code
_entity_poly.pdbx_strand_id
1 'polypeptide(L)'
;MTNDFYVHHDGYSLLFNCAERSAHRWNYTLTTDKKGSKRPSSFYPDPNVPTECQQKTVKTYTAREGYDRGHLVASANMADTTEQRRQSHYMTNIAPQVLSFNRGIWERTESIEACFRDVQPISTWGGIIYTDDFSKDFFVESHGIRTPAFWWKVVLTKDEKTGADKIISWYFPNQDNLGKLDEYLVSVADIEAKLNDNNGPIPVPEALKTFKAQSSWLLPKDCSRNGAKEPDEPNPKPSSTPATTPALTPAPTPTSTPEPTPRATPSPESTPVPTPVSTSSPQSTPSSTPVSPTPVPAPLGNDFYVHHDGYSLLFNCAAHTAHRWNYTLTADKKAAKRPTDFYEDPNVPKECQQFTTKSYNAVKGYDRGHLVASSMMNDSEGQREGSHYMTNIAPQVSTFNQGIWKNLEEIEACKRSVQRIYTWGGIIYTDDISKDHFVESHGIRTPAFWWKVLLTKDAATGKIDKIGAWYFPNAENLGKDLNKYMVSVNDIEAKLNDGNGPIPVPQELKAIKPTTSWTCNAPL
;
A
#
# COMPACT_ATOMS: atom_id res chain seq x y z
N MET A 1 -17.60 1.29 -12.70
CA MET A 1 -16.28 1.65 -12.16
C MET A 1 -16.51 2.13 -10.75
N THR A 2 -15.76 1.60 -9.78
CA THR A 2 -15.74 2.14 -8.42
C THR A 2 -15.10 3.53 -8.46
N ASN A 3 -15.66 4.48 -7.70
CA ASN A 3 -15.09 5.84 -7.55
C ASN A 3 -14.13 5.86 -6.34
N ASP A 4 -13.37 4.79 -6.20
CA ASP A 4 -12.46 4.56 -5.10
C ASP A 4 -11.12 5.20 -5.44
N PHE A 5 -10.53 5.89 -4.48
CA PHE A 5 -9.25 6.55 -4.68
C PHE A 5 -8.41 6.56 -3.42
N TYR A 6 -7.09 6.64 -3.60
CA TYR A 6 -6.16 6.58 -2.50
C TYR A 6 -6.01 7.93 -1.78
N VAL A 7 -6.17 7.90 -0.46
CA VAL A 7 -5.89 9.01 0.46
C VAL A 7 -4.73 8.60 1.35
N HIS A 8 -3.69 9.43 1.42
CA HIS A 8 -2.50 9.16 2.22
C HIS A 8 -2.35 10.14 3.38
N HIS A 9 -1.95 9.60 4.52
CA HIS A 9 -1.67 10.30 5.77
C HIS A 9 -0.31 9.86 6.32
N ASP A 10 0.26 10.64 7.22
CA ASP A 10 1.49 10.28 7.94
C ASP A 10 1.26 8.93 8.65
N GLY A 11 2.04 7.92 8.26
CA GLY A 11 1.99 6.56 8.81
C GLY A 11 0.86 5.63 8.32
N TYR A 12 -0.12 6.07 7.53
CA TYR A 12 -1.19 5.18 7.03
C TYR A 12 -1.86 5.65 5.73
N SER A 13 -2.55 4.73 5.08
CA SER A 13 -3.26 5.00 3.83
C SER A 13 -4.67 4.40 3.81
N LEU A 14 -5.58 5.08 3.12
CA LEU A 14 -6.98 4.69 2.96
C LEU A 14 -7.30 4.54 1.46
N LEU A 15 -8.12 3.55 1.11
CA LEU A 15 -8.79 3.47 -0.18
C LEU A 15 -10.24 3.94 0.03
N PHE A 16 -10.54 5.14 -0.48
CA PHE A 16 -11.70 5.94 -0.11
C PHE A 16 -12.70 6.07 -1.24
N ASN A 17 -13.96 5.77 -0.97
CA ASN A 17 -15.06 5.94 -1.91
C ASN A 17 -15.76 7.29 -1.65
N CYS A 18 -15.71 8.21 -2.63
CA CYS A 18 -16.31 9.53 -2.49
C CYS A 18 -17.84 9.48 -2.28
N ALA A 19 -18.54 8.57 -2.97
CA ALA A 19 -19.99 8.51 -2.95
C ALA A 19 -20.52 7.98 -1.61
N GLU A 20 -19.84 7.01 -1.01
CA GLU A 20 -20.17 6.46 0.31
C GLU A 20 -19.56 7.25 1.48
N ARG A 21 -18.66 8.20 1.19
CA ARG A 21 -17.98 9.06 2.19
C ARG A 21 -17.20 8.24 3.23
N SER A 22 -16.60 7.15 2.76
CA SER A 22 -16.05 6.08 3.60
C SER A 22 -14.81 5.45 2.96
N ALA A 23 -13.85 5.03 3.79
CA ALA A 23 -12.76 4.17 3.35
C ALA A 23 -13.18 2.70 3.37
N HIS A 24 -13.08 2.01 2.24
CA HIS A 24 -13.38 0.58 2.11
C HIS A 24 -12.23 -0.29 2.60
N ARG A 25 -11.00 0.13 2.29
CA ARG A 25 -9.77 -0.51 2.76
C ARG A 25 -8.84 0.52 3.41
N TRP A 26 -7.94 0.04 4.25
CA TRP A 26 -6.83 0.79 4.81
C TRP A 26 -5.60 -0.11 4.91
N ASN A 27 -4.43 0.51 4.99
CA ASN A 27 -3.19 -0.18 5.34
C ASN A 27 -2.22 0.75 6.08
N TYR A 28 -1.29 0.16 6.83
CA TYR A 28 -0.15 0.85 7.44
C TYR A 28 0.95 -0.14 7.83
N THR A 29 2.15 0.38 8.07
CA THR A 29 3.25 -0.35 8.73
C THR A 29 3.57 0.36 10.04
N LEU A 30 3.72 -0.40 11.13
CA LEU A 30 4.17 0.12 12.42
C LEU A 30 5.61 -0.34 12.70
N THR A 31 6.44 0.62 13.11
CA THR A 31 7.70 0.40 13.80
C THR A 31 7.53 0.67 15.30
N THR A 32 8.62 0.56 16.08
CA THR A 32 8.68 0.90 17.50
C THR A 32 8.01 2.24 17.83
N ASP A 33 7.19 2.27 18.89
CA ASP A 33 6.39 3.42 19.29
C ASP A 33 7.25 4.62 19.74
N LYS A 34 7.24 5.73 19.00
CA LYS A 34 7.99 6.94 19.39
C LYS A 34 7.27 7.75 20.50
N LYS A 35 6.01 7.44 20.82
CA LYS A 35 5.21 8.06 21.90
C LYS A 35 5.16 9.60 21.87
N GLY A 36 5.29 10.17 20.68
CA GLY A 36 5.51 11.60 20.46
C GLY A 36 4.28 12.50 20.60
N SER A 37 3.07 11.95 20.69
CA SER A 37 1.85 12.75 20.80
C SER A 37 0.76 12.21 21.73
N LYS A 38 0.06 13.13 22.39
CA LYS A 38 -1.16 12.87 23.17
C LYS A 38 -2.37 12.76 22.24
N ARG A 39 -3.40 12.01 22.65
CA ARG A 39 -4.65 11.89 21.90
C ARG A 39 -5.40 13.24 21.81
N PRO A 40 -5.77 13.73 20.61
CA PRO A 40 -6.72 14.83 20.43
C PRO A 40 -8.08 14.62 21.11
N SER A 41 -8.72 15.71 21.51
CA SER A 41 -10.08 15.72 22.07
C SER A 41 -11.19 15.79 21.01
N SER A 42 -10.86 16.15 19.77
CA SER A 42 -11.79 16.46 18.69
C SER A 42 -11.50 15.66 17.42
N PHE A 43 -12.48 15.64 16.52
CA PHE A 43 -12.44 15.04 15.19
C PHE A 43 -12.66 16.13 14.15
N TYR A 44 -12.15 15.91 12.93
CA TYR A 44 -12.04 16.96 11.91
C TYR A 44 -12.46 16.46 10.53
N PRO A 45 -12.89 17.34 9.61
CA PRO A 45 -12.88 17.04 8.18
C PRO A 45 -11.44 16.83 7.69
N ASP A 46 -11.26 16.02 6.65
CA ASP A 46 -9.94 15.76 6.07
C ASP A 46 -9.57 16.82 5.01
N PRO A 47 -8.56 17.68 5.22
CA PRO A 47 -8.20 18.73 4.25
C PRO A 47 -7.69 18.18 2.90
N ASN A 48 -7.37 16.89 2.82
CA ASN A 48 -6.87 16.25 1.59
C ASN A 48 -8.01 15.67 0.71
N VAL A 49 -9.26 15.69 1.17
CA VAL A 49 -10.42 15.07 0.50
C VAL A 49 -11.48 16.13 0.15
N PRO A 50 -12.02 16.14 -1.09
CA PRO A 50 -13.03 17.13 -1.50
C PRO A 50 -14.25 17.19 -0.57
N THR A 51 -14.83 18.39 -0.42
CA THR A 51 -15.92 18.66 0.55
C THR A 51 -17.16 17.79 0.30
N GLU A 52 -17.47 17.53 -0.97
CA GLU A 52 -18.55 16.66 -1.44
C GLU A 52 -18.37 15.19 -1.02
N CYS A 53 -17.13 14.74 -0.83
CA CYS A 53 -16.76 13.39 -0.40
C CYS A 53 -16.66 13.25 1.13
N GLN A 54 -16.73 14.35 1.90
CA GLN A 54 -16.69 14.32 3.37
C GLN A 54 -18.01 13.83 3.95
N GLN A 55 -17.99 13.23 5.15
CA GLN A 55 -19.21 13.08 5.95
C GLN A 55 -19.85 14.44 6.27
N LYS A 56 -21.19 14.49 6.34
CA LYS A 56 -21.98 15.71 6.60
C LYS A 56 -21.64 16.38 7.93
N THR A 57 -21.04 15.66 8.88
CA THR A 57 -20.71 16.17 10.22
C THR A 57 -19.59 15.37 10.90
N VAL A 58 -18.88 16.00 11.84
CA VAL A 58 -17.84 15.38 12.70
C VAL A 58 -18.38 14.96 14.08
N LYS A 59 -19.70 15.10 14.28
CA LYS A 59 -20.39 14.70 15.52
C LYS A 59 -20.25 13.20 15.75
N THR A 60 -20.56 12.77 16.97
CA THR A 60 -20.64 11.33 17.26
C THR A 60 -21.93 10.76 16.68
N TYR A 61 -21.95 9.45 16.42
CA TYR A 61 -23.05 8.72 15.79
C TYR A 61 -24.28 8.53 16.72
N THR A 62 -24.78 9.60 17.33
CA THR A 62 -25.91 9.60 18.29
C THR A 62 -27.30 9.51 17.67
N ALA A 63 -27.42 9.43 16.34
CA ALA A 63 -28.70 9.16 15.68
C ALA A 63 -29.26 7.75 16.04
N ARG A 64 -28.40 6.86 16.54
CA ARG A 64 -28.75 5.56 17.11
C ARG A 64 -27.88 5.32 18.34
N GLU A 65 -28.47 4.96 19.47
CA GLU A 65 -27.72 4.56 20.66
C GLU A 65 -26.89 3.30 20.40
N GLY A 66 -25.79 3.13 21.13
CA GLY A 66 -24.90 1.97 20.99
C GLY A 66 -23.83 2.10 19.91
N TYR A 67 -23.64 3.27 19.29
CA TYR A 67 -22.59 3.49 18.27
C TYR A 67 -21.52 4.51 18.70
N ASP A 68 -20.27 4.17 18.42
CA ASP A 68 -19.08 5.01 18.58
C ASP A 68 -18.53 5.48 17.23
N ARG A 69 -17.68 6.51 17.28
CA ARG A 69 -16.73 6.84 16.21
C ARG A 69 -15.59 5.81 16.19
N GLY A 70 -15.87 4.66 15.57
CA GLY A 70 -14.90 3.58 15.37
C GLY A 70 -13.79 4.03 14.44
N HIS A 71 -12.54 3.75 14.81
CA HIS A 71 -11.39 4.06 13.97
C HIS A 71 -11.07 2.88 13.09
N LEU A 72 -10.88 3.13 11.79
CA LEU A 72 -10.37 2.15 10.84
C LEU A 72 -8.89 1.87 11.16
N VAL A 73 -8.07 2.93 11.15
CA VAL A 73 -6.68 2.93 11.62
C VAL A 73 -6.62 3.44 13.06
N ALA A 74 -6.11 2.60 13.96
CA ALA A 74 -6.08 2.86 15.39
C ALA A 74 -5.34 4.16 15.75
N SER A 75 -6.05 5.13 16.32
CA SER A 75 -5.45 6.39 16.82
C SER A 75 -4.27 6.11 17.76
N ALA A 76 -4.35 5.07 18.59
CA ALA A 76 -3.29 4.67 19.51
C ALA A 76 -1.97 4.28 18.82
N ASN A 77 -2.01 3.86 17.55
CA ASN A 77 -0.85 3.38 16.80
C ASN A 77 -0.17 4.52 16.03
N MET A 78 -0.94 5.55 15.63
CA MET A 78 -0.48 6.76 14.94
C MET A 78 -0.01 7.85 15.94
N ALA A 79 0.98 7.51 16.78
CA ALA A 79 1.39 8.31 17.93
C ALA A 79 2.73 9.07 17.80
N ASP A 80 3.43 8.96 16.67
CA ASP A 80 4.81 9.46 16.52
C ASP A 80 4.88 10.99 16.43
N THR A 81 3.90 11.63 15.80
CA THR A 81 3.83 13.11 15.69
C THR A 81 2.43 13.63 15.97
N THR A 82 2.33 14.90 16.37
CA THR A 82 1.02 15.54 16.60
C THR A 82 0.19 15.66 15.32
N GLU A 83 0.82 15.80 14.16
CA GLU A 83 0.10 15.81 12.88
C GLU A 83 -0.36 14.39 12.52
N GLN A 84 0.49 13.36 12.64
CA GLN A 84 0.10 11.94 12.49
C GLN A 84 -1.11 11.60 13.37
N ARG A 85 -1.02 11.97 14.65
CA ARG A 85 -2.07 11.70 15.62
C ARG A 85 -3.35 12.48 15.31
N ARG A 86 -3.24 13.72 14.83
CA ARG A 86 -4.39 14.52 14.38
C ARG A 86 -5.06 13.92 13.14
N GLN A 87 -4.28 13.47 12.16
CA GLN A 87 -4.78 12.85 10.93
C GLN A 87 -5.60 11.58 11.23
N SER A 88 -5.18 10.76 12.20
CA SER A 88 -5.98 9.60 12.65
C SER A 88 -7.38 9.93 13.23
N HIS A 89 -7.72 11.22 13.45
CA HIS A 89 -9.04 11.70 13.87
C HIS A 89 -9.80 12.46 12.75
N TYR A 90 -9.33 12.37 11.51
CA TYR A 90 -10.09 12.82 10.35
C TYR A 90 -11.25 11.86 10.09
N MET A 91 -12.43 12.39 9.73
CA MET A 91 -13.63 11.56 9.52
C MET A 91 -13.50 10.55 8.37
N THR A 92 -12.52 10.73 7.47
CA THR A 92 -12.14 9.75 6.45
C THR A 92 -11.66 8.42 7.06
N ASN A 93 -11.07 8.45 8.26
CA ASN A 93 -10.63 7.29 9.03
C ASN A 93 -11.73 6.71 9.97
N ILE A 94 -12.96 7.23 9.93
CA ILE A 94 -13.98 6.98 10.97
C ILE A 94 -15.29 6.46 10.39
N ALA A 95 -15.71 5.28 10.83
CA ALA A 95 -17.00 4.68 10.46
C ALA A 95 -17.88 4.40 11.70
N PRO A 96 -19.21 4.29 11.56
CA PRO A 96 -20.09 3.95 12.67
C PRO A 96 -19.87 2.50 13.10
N GLN A 97 -19.34 2.32 14.32
CA GLN A 97 -19.01 1.02 14.89
C GLN A 97 -19.79 0.80 16.18
N VAL A 98 -20.32 -0.41 16.38
CA VAL A 98 -21.03 -0.76 17.61
C VAL A 98 -20.10 -0.64 18.82
N LEU A 99 -20.58 0.00 19.88
CA LEU A 99 -19.80 0.43 21.04
C LEU A 99 -19.13 -0.74 21.77
N SER A 100 -19.83 -1.87 21.95
CA SER A 100 -19.26 -3.07 22.59
C SER A 100 -18.24 -3.78 21.70
N PHE A 101 -18.33 -3.62 20.38
CA PHE A 101 -17.35 -4.16 19.42
C PHE A 101 -16.09 -3.29 19.41
N ASN A 102 -16.26 -1.98 19.21
CA ASN A 102 -15.19 -0.96 19.22
C ASN A 102 -14.34 -1.06 20.50
N ARG A 103 -14.98 -0.95 21.67
CA ARG A 103 -14.32 -0.96 22.99
C ARG A 103 -14.06 -2.37 23.54
N GLY A 104 -14.26 -3.40 22.72
CA GLY A 104 -14.17 -4.80 23.08
C GLY A 104 -13.10 -5.51 22.26
N ILE A 105 -13.54 -6.38 21.35
CA ILE A 105 -12.60 -7.21 20.58
C ILE A 105 -11.84 -6.42 19.49
N TRP A 106 -12.35 -5.28 19.01
CA TRP A 106 -11.58 -4.42 18.09
C TRP A 106 -10.36 -3.82 18.78
N GLU A 107 -10.52 -3.17 19.94
CA GLU A 107 -9.42 -2.66 20.79
C GLU A 107 -8.37 -3.72 21.15
N ARG A 108 -8.77 -5.00 21.27
CA ARG A 108 -7.82 -6.11 21.47
C ARG A 108 -6.94 -6.35 20.24
N THR A 109 -7.47 -6.26 19.02
CA THR A 109 -6.62 -6.32 17.81
C THR A 109 -5.64 -5.14 17.76
N GLU A 110 -6.10 -3.92 18.09
CA GLU A 110 -5.25 -2.74 18.15
C GLU A 110 -4.16 -2.87 19.23
N SER A 111 -4.45 -3.57 20.33
CA SER A 111 -3.50 -3.87 21.40
C SER A 111 -2.46 -4.91 20.99
N ILE A 112 -2.85 -5.95 20.23
CA ILE A 112 -1.90 -6.90 19.62
C ILE A 112 -0.94 -6.15 18.69
N GLU A 113 -1.47 -5.33 17.77
CA GLU A 113 -0.67 -4.49 16.86
C GLU A 113 0.30 -3.57 17.62
N ALA A 114 -0.20 -2.89 18.66
CA ALA A 114 0.59 -1.98 19.47
C ALA A 114 1.70 -2.64 20.29
N CYS A 115 1.59 -3.94 20.61
CA CYS A 115 2.66 -4.70 21.27
C CYS A 115 3.66 -5.27 20.27
N PHE A 116 3.19 -5.92 19.20
CA PHE A 116 4.07 -6.65 18.29
C PHE A 116 5.01 -5.73 17.50
N ARG A 117 4.60 -4.48 17.22
CA ARG A 117 5.45 -3.46 16.57
C ARG A 117 6.75 -3.12 17.32
N ASP A 118 6.77 -3.36 18.64
CA ASP A 118 7.94 -3.11 19.49
C ASP A 118 8.89 -4.34 19.50
N VAL A 119 8.46 -5.49 18.96
CA VAL A 119 9.26 -6.72 18.78
C VAL A 119 9.82 -6.82 17.36
N GLN A 120 8.95 -6.68 16.36
CA GLN A 120 9.29 -6.65 14.93
C GLN A 120 8.35 -5.66 14.22
N PRO A 121 8.77 -5.02 13.12
CA PRO A 121 7.85 -4.24 12.30
C PRO A 121 6.63 -5.08 11.89
N ILE A 122 5.45 -4.47 11.90
CA ILE A 122 4.23 -5.13 11.45
C ILE A 122 3.62 -4.34 10.28
N SER A 123 3.21 -5.05 9.24
CA SER A 123 2.36 -4.51 8.17
C SER A 123 0.94 -5.01 8.40
N THR A 124 -0.03 -4.13 8.21
CA THR A 124 -1.42 -4.40 8.57
C THR A 124 -2.35 -3.77 7.56
N TRP A 125 -3.39 -4.52 7.21
CA TRP A 125 -4.43 -4.16 6.26
C TRP A 125 -5.77 -4.41 6.91
N GLY A 126 -6.76 -3.63 6.55
CA GLY A 126 -8.11 -3.89 6.99
C GLY A 126 -9.11 -3.13 6.15
N GLY A 127 -10.36 -3.21 6.57
CA GLY A 127 -11.43 -2.57 5.85
C GLY A 127 -12.79 -2.88 6.44
N ILE A 128 -13.79 -2.42 5.71
CA ILE A 128 -15.20 -2.55 6.06
C ILE A 128 -16.00 -2.98 4.84
N ILE A 129 -17.09 -3.69 5.09
CA ILE A 129 -17.97 -4.22 4.06
C ILE A 129 -19.39 -3.74 4.32
N TYR A 130 -19.99 -3.16 3.29
CA TYR A 130 -21.42 -2.87 3.22
C TYR A 130 -22.13 -4.02 2.49
N THR A 131 -23.39 -4.27 2.85
CA THR A 131 -24.26 -5.26 2.20
C THR A 131 -25.46 -4.55 1.58
N ASP A 132 -26.27 -5.27 0.79
CA ASP A 132 -27.54 -4.73 0.27
C ASP A 132 -28.67 -4.71 1.34
N ASP A 133 -28.35 -4.97 2.62
CA ASP A 133 -29.25 -4.78 3.75
C ASP A 133 -29.17 -3.34 4.28
N PHE A 134 -29.97 -2.46 3.68
CA PHE A 134 -30.10 -1.07 4.09
C PHE A 134 -30.85 -0.88 5.43
N SER A 135 -31.38 -1.93 6.07
CA SER A 135 -32.17 -1.79 7.31
C SER A 135 -31.35 -1.28 8.50
N LYS A 136 -30.01 -1.36 8.41
CA LYS A 136 -29.05 -0.90 9.43
C LYS A 136 -28.37 0.43 9.10
N ASP A 137 -28.68 1.06 7.96
CA ASP A 137 -28.01 2.29 7.47
C ASP A 137 -28.48 3.57 8.20
N PHE A 138 -28.46 3.55 9.54
CA PHE A 138 -28.96 4.58 10.45
C PHE A 138 -28.32 5.97 10.28
N PHE A 139 -27.18 6.07 9.59
CA PHE A 139 -26.35 7.28 9.54
C PHE A 139 -26.34 8.00 8.19
N VAL A 140 -27.05 7.48 7.17
CA VAL A 140 -27.12 8.10 5.83
C VAL A 140 -27.72 9.51 5.90
N GLU A 141 -28.78 9.70 6.68
CA GLU A 141 -29.38 11.03 6.82
C GLU A 141 -28.48 11.98 7.63
N SER A 142 -28.03 11.54 8.81
CA SER A 142 -27.31 12.39 9.77
C SER A 142 -25.84 12.68 9.42
N HIS A 143 -25.14 11.72 8.83
CA HIS A 143 -23.70 11.79 8.52
C HIS A 143 -23.39 11.59 7.03
N GLY A 144 -24.33 11.07 6.23
CA GLY A 144 -24.10 10.79 4.80
C GLY A 144 -23.39 9.47 4.53
N ILE A 145 -23.05 8.71 5.57
CA ILE A 145 -22.34 7.43 5.49
C ILE A 145 -23.29 6.28 5.84
N ARG A 146 -23.11 5.15 5.17
CA ARG A 146 -23.78 3.87 5.48
C ARG A 146 -23.24 3.25 6.77
N THR A 147 -23.92 2.26 7.33
CA THR A 147 -23.42 1.49 8.48
C THR A 147 -22.71 0.23 7.98
N PRO A 148 -21.40 0.04 8.22
CA PRO A 148 -20.72 -1.18 7.83
C PRO A 148 -21.39 -2.41 8.44
N ALA A 149 -21.62 -3.45 7.64
CA ALA A 149 -22.11 -4.73 8.12
C ALA A 149 -20.98 -5.55 8.76
N PHE A 150 -19.77 -5.47 8.20
CA PHE A 150 -18.58 -6.19 8.68
C PHE A 150 -17.34 -5.31 8.68
N TRP A 151 -16.37 -5.70 9.51
CA TRP A 151 -15.03 -5.13 9.65
C TRP A 151 -14.02 -6.27 9.59
N TRP A 152 -12.88 -6.05 8.95
CA TRP A 152 -11.82 -7.05 8.86
C TRP A 152 -10.43 -6.44 9.06
N LYS A 153 -9.49 -7.29 9.47
CA LYS A 153 -8.10 -6.91 9.73
C LYS A 153 -7.17 -8.10 9.46
N VAL A 154 -6.02 -7.84 8.85
CA VAL A 154 -4.92 -8.77 8.58
C VAL A 154 -3.63 -8.12 9.09
N VAL A 155 -2.84 -8.85 9.88
CA VAL A 155 -1.55 -8.38 10.41
C VAL A 155 -0.48 -9.39 10.01
N LEU A 156 0.58 -8.91 9.37
CA LEU A 156 1.78 -9.66 8.97
C LEU A 156 3.00 -9.10 9.70
N THR A 157 3.86 -9.99 10.20
CA THR A 157 5.15 -9.66 10.80
C THR A 157 6.12 -10.82 10.63
N LYS A 158 7.33 -10.71 11.17
CA LYS A 158 8.29 -11.81 11.28
C LYS A 158 8.24 -12.41 12.69
N ASP A 159 8.38 -13.73 12.79
CA ASP A 159 8.66 -14.40 14.05
C ASP A 159 10.10 -14.10 14.50
N GLU A 160 10.27 -13.58 15.72
CA GLU A 160 11.57 -13.11 16.22
C GLU A 160 12.62 -14.24 16.33
N LYS A 161 12.20 -15.47 16.66
CA LYS A 161 13.10 -16.60 16.88
C LYS A 161 13.55 -17.26 15.57
N THR A 162 12.69 -17.27 14.55
CA THR A 162 12.92 -18.01 13.29
C THR A 162 13.11 -17.14 12.05
N GLY A 163 12.71 -15.86 12.11
CA GLY A 163 12.66 -14.96 10.95
C GLY A 163 11.58 -15.31 9.91
N ALA A 164 10.74 -16.32 10.18
CA ALA A 164 9.66 -16.74 9.29
C ALA A 164 8.50 -15.74 9.30
N ASP A 165 7.73 -15.69 8.22
CA ASP A 165 6.51 -14.89 8.17
C ASP A 165 5.44 -15.41 9.15
N LYS A 166 4.82 -14.48 9.88
CA LYS A 166 3.80 -14.72 10.89
C LYS A 166 2.59 -13.84 10.56
N ILE A 167 1.47 -14.47 10.23
CA ILE A 167 0.24 -13.78 9.83
C ILE A 167 -0.94 -14.12 10.75
N ILE A 168 -1.87 -13.17 10.90
CA ILE A 168 -3.15 -13.37 11.58
C ILE A 168 -4.23 -12.50 10.92
N SER A 169 -5.47 -13.00 10.89
CA SER A 169 -6.58 -12.32 10.23
C SER A 169 -7.91 -12.58 10.94
N TRP A 170 -8.73 -11.53 11.04
CA TRP A 170 -10.03 -11.55 11.68
C TRP A 170 -11.12 -10.94 10.80
N TYR A 171 -12.35 -11.43 10.96
CA TYR A 171 -13.55 -10.94 10.27
C TYR A 171 -14.72 -10.83 11.25
N PHE A 172 -15.17 -9.61 11.51
CA PHE A 172 -16.15 -9.29 12.57
C PHE A 172 -17.45 -8.74 11.98
N PRO A 173 -18.63 -9.22 12.43
CA PRO A 173 -19.89 -8.51 12.21
C PRO A 173 -19.98 -7.27 13.11
N ASN A 174 -20.47 -6.16 12.57
CA ASN A 174 -20.67 -4.91 13.31
C ASN A 174 -21.96 -4.97 14.15
N GLN A 175 -21.90 -5.69 15.28
CA GLN A 175 -23.05 -5.97 16.15
C GLN A 175 -22.64 -6.02 17.63
N ASP A 176 -23.65 -5.96 18.52
CA ASP A 176 -23.45 -6.12 19.95
C ASP A 176 -23.11 -7.57 20.35
N ASN A 177 -22.64 -7.76 21.58
CA ASN A 177 -22.48 -9.08 22.22
C ASN A 177 -21.61 -10.08 21.46
N LEU A 178 -20.55 -9.60 20.80
CA LEU A 178 -19.54 -10.47 20.17
C LEU A 178 -18.82 -11.34 21.21
N GLY A 179 -18.48 -12.56 20.81
CA GLY A 179 -17.82 -13.57 21.63
C GLY A 179 -16.33 -13.32 21.83
N LYS A 180 -15.55 -14.39 22.03
CA LYS A 180 -14.09 -14.30 22.17
C LYS A 180 -13.45 -13.91 20.84
N LEU A 181 -12.34 -13.19 20.89
CA LEU A 181 -11.58 -12.75 19.71
C LEU A 181 -11.28 -13.89 18.72
N ASP A 182 -10.93 -15.07 19.24
CA ASP A 182 -10.55 -16.23 18.44
C ASP A 182 -11.72 -16.85 17.64
N GLU A 183 -12.97 -16.58 18.03
CA GLU A 183 -14.16 -17.04 17.29
C GLU A 183 -14.29 -16.36 15.91
N TYR A 184 -13.57 -15.25 15.71
CA TYR A 184 -13.58 -14.43 14.49
C TYR A 184 -12.33 -14.62 13.62
N LEU A 185 -11.46 -15.57 13.96
CA LEU A 185 -10.28 -15.90 13.16
C LEU A 185 -10.69 -16.52 11.82
N VAL A 186 -10.08 -16.04 10.75
CA VAL A 186 -10.29 -16.48 9.36
C VAL A 186 -8.95 -16.52 8.61
N SER A 187 -8.89 -17.15 7.44
CA SER A 187 -7.75 -16.97 6.53
C SER A 187 -7.86 -15.64 5.75
N VAL A 188 -6.80 -15.23 5.06
CA VAL A 188 -6.87 -14.05 4.18
C VAL A 188 -7.73 -14.36 2.94
N ALA A 189 -7.64 -15.58 2.42
CA ALA A 189 -8.51 -16.05 1.33
C ALA A 189 -9.99 -16.03 1.71
N ASP A 190 -10.34 -16.32 2.97
CA ASP A 190 -11.71 -16.16 3.48
C ASP A 190 -12.17 -14.70 3.50
N ILE A 191 -11.26 -13.74 3.69
CA ILE A 191 -11.59 -12.31 3.62
C ILE A 191 -11.75 -11.91 2.15
N GLU A 192 -10.77 -12.22 1.30
CA GLU A 192 -10.79 -11.93 -0.15
C GLU A 192 -12.07 -12.48 -0.82
N ALA A 193 -12.49 -13.71 -0.49
CA ALA A 193 -13.74 -14.31 -0.99
C ALA A 193 -15.03 -13.62 -0.54
N LYS A 194 -14.95 -12.63 0.37
CA LYS A 194 -16.07 -11.76 0.81
C LYS A 194 -15.90 -10.32 0.32
N LEU A 195 -14.77 -9.97 -0.28
CA LEU A 195 -14.52 -8.65 -0.86
C LEU A 195 -15.01 -8.62 -2.32
N ASN A 196 -16.20 -8.05 -2.51
CA ASN A 196 -16.77 -7.79 -3.84
C ASN A 196 -16.47 -6.35 -4.32
N ASP A 197 -15.34 -5.79 -3.91
CA ASP A 197 -15.00 -4.37 -4.09
C ASP A 197 -14.17 -4.09 -5.36
N ASN A 198 -13.64 -5.13 -6.02
CA ASN A 198 -12.71 -5.04 -7.16
C ASN A 198 -11.39 -4.31 -6.86
N ASN A 199 -11.04 -4.14 -5.58
CA ASN A 199 -9.87 -3.39 -5.14
C ASN A 199 -8.60 -4.26 -5.00
N GLY A 200 -8.55 -5.37 -5.74
CA GLY A 200 -7.41 -6.28 -5.78
C GLY A 200 -7.28 -7.26 -4.62
N PRO A 201 -6.26 -8.12 -4.66
CA PRO A 201 -5.89 -8.96 -3.52
C PRO A 201 -5.38 -8.13 -2.33
N ILE A 202 -5.36 -8.74 -1.15
CA ILE A 202 -4.61 -8.23 0.00
C ILE A 202 -3.13 -8.62 -0.23
N PRO A 203 -2.18 -7.66 -0.18
CA PRO A 203 -0.80 -7.85 -0.65
C PRO A 203 0.08 -8.55 0.39
N VAL A 204 -0.30 -9.77 0.75
CA VAL A 204 0.47 -10.71 1.57
C VAL A 204 0.97 -11.86 0.68
N PRO A 205 2.07 -12.54 1.05
CA PRO A 205 2.58 -13.69 0.28
C PRO A 205 1.48 -14.73 0.00
N GLU A 206 1.34 -15.17 -1.25
CA GLU A 206 0.29 -16.11 -1.70
C GLU A 206 0.28 -17.41 -0.85
N ALA A 207 1.46 -17.90 -0.47
CA ALA A 207 1.62 -19.09 0.39
C ALA A 207 0.98 -18.96 1.79
N LEU A 208 0.68 -17.75 2.24
CA LEU A 208 0.05 -17.46 3.54
C LEU A 208 -1.46 -17.22 3.43
N LYS A 209 -2.02 -17.05 2.22
CA LYS A 209 -3.42 -16.63 2.08
C LYS A 209 -4.43 -17.62 2.63
N THR A 210 -4.17 -18.92 2.49
CA THR A 210 -5.02 -20.00 2.99
C THR A 210 -4.72 -20.37 4.46
N PHE A 211 -3.69 -19.77 5.08
CA PHE A 211 -3.37 -20.02 6.47
C PHE A 211 -4.43 -19.39 7.39
N LYS A 212 -4.91 -20.16 8.36
CA LYS A 212 -5.77 -19.68 9.46
C LYS A 212 -5.10 -19.95 10.80
N ALA A 213 -4.82 -18.89 11.54
CA ALA A 213 -4.31 -18.97 12.90
C ALA A 213 -5.32 -19.72 13.81
N GLN A 214 -4.80 -20.54 14.73
CA GLN A 214 -5.62 -21.34 15.64
C GLN A 214 -6.02 -20.58 16.92
N SER A 215 -5.25 -19.54 17.27
CA SER A 215 -5.53 -18.60 18.36
C SER A 215 -4.93 -17.24 18.02
N SER A 216 -5.41 -16.20 18.68
CA SER A 216 -4.75 -14.90 18.64
C SER A 216 -3.36 -14.96 19.24
N TRP A 217 -2.46 -14.09 18.79
CA TRP A 217 -1.12 -14.00 19.35
C TRP A 217 -1.19 -13.55 20.80
N LEU A 218 -0.50 -14.26 21.69
CA LEU A 218 -0.28 -13.81 23.06
C LEU A 218 0.56 -12.53 23.03
N LEU A 219 0.31 -11.61 23.95
CA LEU A 219 1.07 -10.38 24.03
C LEU A 219 2.48 -10.67 24.58
N PRO A 220 3.53 -10.04 23.99
CA PRO A 220 4.87 -10.00 24.58
C PRO A 220 4.81 -9.63 26.07
N LYS A 221 5.61 -10.34 26.88
CA LYS A 221 5.57 -10.29 28.35
C LYS A 221 5.69 -8.88 28.91
N ASP A 222 6.53 -8.04 28.31
CA ASP A 222 6.81 -6.66 28.69
C ASP A 222 5.77 -5.65 28.18
N CYS A 223 4.89 -6.03 27.24
CA CYS A 223 3.86 -5.13 26.74
C CYS A 223 2.88 -4.70 27.85
N SER A 224 2.53 -3.42 27.89
CA SER A 224 1.65 -2.81 28.90
C SER A 224 0.18 -2.66 28.46
N ARG A 225 -0.20 -3.23 27.31
CA ARG A 225 -1.57 -3.20 26.76
C ARG A 225 -2.46 -4.33 27.31
N ASN A 226 -3.75 -4.25 27.00
CA ASN A 226 -4.79 -5.18 27.43
C ASN A 226 -4.74 -6.50 26.63
N GLY A 227 -4.48 -7.62 27.31
CA GLY A 227 -4.54 -8.96 26.69
C GLY A 227 -3.91 -10.07 27.53
N ALA A 228 -4.02 -11.31 27.05
CA ALA A 228 -3.30 -12.44 27.65
C ALA A 228 -1.82 -12.36 27.24
N LYS A 229 -0.92 -12.47 28.23
CA LYS A 229 0.52 -12.42 28.03
C LYS A 229 1.12 -13.80 27.81
N GLU A 230 2.26 -13.85 27.14
CA GLU A 230 3.09 -15.05 27.11
C GLU A 230 3.52 -15.46 28.53
N PRO A 231 3.49 -16.77 28.86
CA PRO A 231 3.91 -17.27 30.17
C PRO A 231 5.44 -17.15 30.34
N ASP A 232 5.90 -17.16 31.59
CA ASP A 232 7.32 -17.23 31.89
C ASP A 232 7.93 -18.55 31.35
N GLU A 233 8.89 -18.44 30.43
CA GLU A 233 9.70 -19.58 30.00
C GLU A 233 10.49 -20.10 31.23
N PRO A 234 10.34 -21.38 31.62
CA PRO A 234 11.04 -21.91 32.78
C PRO A 234 12.54 -21.97 32.45
N ASN A 235 13.35 -21.28 33.27
CA ASN A 235 14.80 -21.18 33.12
C ASN A 235 15.42 -22.58 32.92
N PRO A 236 16.03 -22.88 31.75
CA PRO A 236 16.41 -24.25 31.38
C PRO A 236 17.58 -24.73 32.25
N LYS A 237 17.24 -25.47 33.31
CA LYS A 237 18.21 -26.25 34.08
C LYS A 237 18.80 -27.32 33.15
N PRO A 238 20.14 -27.38 32.96
CA PRO A 238 20.74 -28.32 32.02
C PRO A 238 20.46 -29.76 32.48
N SER A 239 19.73 -30.51 31.65
CA SER A 239 19.42 -31.92 31.87
C SER A 239 19.95 -32.73 30.68
N SER A 240 20.87 -33.65 30.97
CA SER A 240 21.61 -34.42 29.97
C SER A 240 20.89 -35.72 29.63
N THR A 241 20.07 -35.74 28.57
CA THR A 241 19.71 -36.97 27.83
C THR A 241 19.32 -36.61 26.40
N PRO A 242 19.84 -37.28 25.34
CA PRO A 242 19.40 -37.04 23.97
C PRO A 242 18.04 -37.70 23.72
N ALA A 243 17.04 -36.92 23.28
CA ALA A 243 15.79 -37.45 22.75
C ALA A 243 15.86 -37.47 21.21
N THR A 244 15.71 -38.66 20.62
CA THR A 244 15.71 -38.86 19.17
C THR A 244 14.38 -38.46 18.54
N THR A 245 14.42 -37.55 17.56
CA THR A 245 13.27 -37.18 16.73
C THR A 245 12.91 -38.33 15.77
N PRO A 246 11.64 -38.77 15.71
CA PRO A 246 11.19 -39.72 14.68
C PRO A 246 11.09 -39.01 13.31
N ALA A 247 11.66 -39.61 12.27
CA ALA A 247 11.43 -39.19 10.89
C ALA A 247 10.04 -39.61 10.42
N LEU A 248 9.32 -38.73 9.74
CA LEU A 248 8.01 -39.04 9.16
C LEU A 248 8.16 -39.83 7.85
N THR A 249 7.49 -40.98 7.77
CA THR A 249 7.41 -41.82 6.56
C THR A 249 6.30 -41.29 5.63
N PRO A 250 6.49 -41.26 4.29
CA PRO A 250 5.44 -40.84 3.37
C PRO A 250 4.29 -41.86 3.28
N ALA A 251 3.06 -41.36 3.11
CA ALA A 251 1.84 -42.16 2.96
C ALA A 251 1.66 -42.70 1.52
N PRO A 252 0.95 -43.84 1.33
CA PRO A 252 0.84 -44.50 0.02
C PRO A 252 -0.26 -43.93 -0.89
N THR A 253 -0.02 -44.01 -2.20
CA THR A 253 -0.96 -43.64 -3.28
C THR A 253 -2.14 -44.63 -3.39
N PRO A 254 -3.39 -44.17 -3.63
CA PRO A 254 -4.51 -45.07 -3.92
C PRO A 254 -4.54 -45.54 -5.38
N THR A 255 -4.86 -46.82 -5.59
CA THR A 255 -5.00 -47.48 -6.90
C THR A 255 -6.48 -47.52 -7.34
N SER A 256 -6.74 -47.36 -8.64
CA SER A 256 -8.08 -47.42 -9.23
C SER A 256 -8.66 -48.85 -9.34
N THR A 257 -9.99 -48.96 -9.24
CA THR A 257 -10.78 -50.20 -9.40
C THR A 257 -11.80 -50.00 -10.55
N PRO A 258 -12.11 -51.01 -11.38
CA PRO A 258 -12.78 -50.78 -12.68
C PRO A 258 -14.31 -50.72 -12.61
N GLU A 259 -14.90 -50.11 -13.64
CA GLU A 259 -16.36 -49.93 -13.85
C GLU A 259 -16.93 -50.98 -14.83
N PRO A 260 -18.19 -51.46 -14.64
CA PRO A 260 -18.81 -52.46 -15.53
C PRO A 260 -19.72 -51.85 -16.62
N THR A 261 -19.74 -52.47 -17.80
CA THR A 261 -20.80 -52.29 -18.83
C THR A 261 -22.02 -53.17 -18.48
N PRO A 262 -23.28 -52.85 -18.88
CA PRO A 262 -23.72 -53.15 -20.26
C PRO A 262 -24.95 -52.41 -20.87
N ARG A 263 -25.09 -52.58 -22.21
CA ARG A 263 -26.33 -52.69 -23.03
C ARG A 263 -27.01 -51.42 -23.60
N ALA A 264 -27.73 -51.62 -24.73
CA ALA A 264 -28.04 -50.64 -25.77
C ALA A 264 -29.53 -50.46 -26.12
N THR A 265 -29.80 -49.50 -27.03
CA THR A 265 -30.81 -49.45 -28.15
C THR A 265 -31.89 -48.34 -27.99
N PRO A 266 -32.46 -47.68 -29.04
CA PRO A 266 -32.09 -47.48 -30.46
C PRO A 266 -31.93 -46.00 -30.92
N SER A 267 -31.66 -45.80 -32.23
CA SER A 267 -31.73 -44.53 -32.99
C SER A 267 -33.19 -44.15 -33.35
N PRO A 268 -33.48 -42.89 -33.73
CA PRO A 268 -33.33 -42.41 -35.12
C PRO A 268 -32.54 -41.06 -35.16
N GLU A 269 -32.36 -40.29 -36.25
CA GLU A 269 -32.70 -40.45 -37.68
C GLU A 269 -31.57 -39.88 -38.59
N SER A 270 -31.87 -39.15 -39.68
CA SER A 270 -30.85 -38.55 -40.58
C SER A 270 -31.30 -37.23 -41.24
N THR A 271 -30.34 -36.36 -41.60
CA THR A 271 -30.48 -35.29 -42.62
C THR A 271 -29.09 -34.89 -43.13
N PRO A 272 -28.95 -34.35 -44.36
CA PRO A 272 -27.82 -34.75 -45.22
C PRO A 272 -26.63 -33.77 -45.32
N VAL A 273 -25.49 -34.35 -45.71
CA VAL A 273 -24.24 -33.70 -46.11
C VAL A 273 -24.30 -33.25 -47.59
N PRO A 274 -23.73 -32.09 -47.96
CA PRO A 274 -23.23 -31.84 -49.32
C PRO A 274 -21.72 -32.16 -49.45
N THR A 275 -21.39 -32.89 -50.51
CA THR A 275 -20.08 -33.49 -50.85
C THR A 275 -19.05 -32.44 -51.35
N PRO A 276 -17.72 -32.66 -51.19
CA PRO A 276 -16.70 -31.63 -51.48
C PRO A 276 -16.27 -31.54 -52.96
N VAL A 277 -15.54 -30.48 -53.30
CA VAL A 277 -14.86 -30.30 -54.60
C VAL A 277 -13.36 -30.00 -54.39
N SER A 278 -12.56 -30.42 -55.38
CA SER A 278 -11.16 -30.82 -55.25
C SER A 278 -10.10 -29.70 -55.19
N THR A 279 -9.08 -29.97 -54.37
CA THR A 279 -7.65 -29.66 -54.53
C THR A 279 -7.15 -28.85 -55.73
N SER A 280 -6.36 -27.82 -55.43
CA SER A 280 -5.00 -27.69 -55.98
C SER A 280 -4.05 -27.08 -54.93
N SER A 281 -2.80 -27.55 -54.89
CA SER A 281 -1.69 -26.91 -54.18
C SER A 281 -0.80 -26.25 -55.25
N PRO A 282 -0.07 -25.17 -54.94
CA PRO A 282 1.30 -25.42 -54.48
C PRO A 282 1.92 -24.37 -53.51
N GLN A 283 2.92 -24.87 -52.79
CA GLN A 283 4.17 -24.19 -52.41
C GLN A 283 4.21 -23.24 -51.19
N SER A 284 5.33 -23.36 -50.49
CA SER A 284 5.67 -22.81 -49.19
C SER A 284 6.19 -21.36 -49.22
N THR A 285 5.76 -20.57 -48.24
CA THR A 285 6.47 -19.38 -47.74
C THR A 285 6.43 -19.36 -46.22
N PRO A 286 7.52 -18.97 -45.52
CA PRO A 286 7.54 -18.94 -44.06
C PRO A 286 6.78 -17.70 -43.54
N SER A 287 5.68 -17.93 -42.81
CA SER A 287 4.96 -16.85 -42.13
C SER A 287 5.68 -16.44 -40.85
N SER A 288 6.45 -15.35 -40.90
CA SER A 288 6.83 -14.62 -39.70
C SER A 288 5.63 -13.78 -39.23
N THR A 289 4.95 -14.21 -38.17
CA THR A 289 3.90 -13.43 -37.53
C THR A 289 4.52 -12.56 -36.43
N PRO A 290 4.57 -11.21 -36.58
CA PRO A 290 4.94 -10.35 -35.47
C PRO A 290 3.78 -10.30 -34.48
N VAL A 291 3.95 -10.92 -33.31
CA VAL A 291 3.01 -10.75 -32.20
C VAL A 291 3.25 -9.36 -31.61
N SER A 292 2.41 -8.41 -32.02
CA SER A 292 2.36 -7.10 -31.37
C SER A 292 1.78 -7.29 -29.96
N PRO A 293 2.48 -6.93 -28.88
CA PRO A 293 1.86 -6.92 -27.56
C PRO A 293 0.79 -5.83 -27.54
N THR A 294 -0.46 -6.22 -27.34
CA THR A 294 -1.55 -5.29 -27.06
C THR A 294 -1.18 -4.47 -25.82
N PRO A 295 -1.35 -3.13 -25.81
CA PRO A 295 -1.18 -2.37 -24.58
C PRO A 295 -2.19 -2.89 -23.56
N VAL A 296 -1.70 -3.47 -22.47
CA VAL A 296 -2.53 -3.92 -21.36
C VAL A 296 -2.89 -2.67 -20.56
N PRO A 297 -4.15 -2.20 -20.55
CA PRO A 297 -4.58 -1.28 -19.49
C PRO A 297 -4.41 -2.04 -18.18
N ALA A 298 -3.56 -1.53 -17.29
CA ALA A 298 -3.34 -2.13 -15.98
C ALA A 298 -4.70 -2.32 -15.29
N PRO A 299 -5.05 -3.53 -14.80
CA PRO A 299 -6.26 -3.72 -14.04
C PRO A 299 -6.23 -2.80 -12.81
N LEU A 300 -7.23 -1.92 -12.69
CA LEU A 300 -7.56 -1.28 -11.42
C LEU A 300 -7.82 -2.40 -10.41
N GLY A 301 -6.95 -2.53 -9.42
CA GLY A 301 -6.94 -3.66 -8.49
C GLY A 301 -5.58 -4.35 -8.27
N ASN A 302 -4.44 -3.68 -8.45
CA ASN A 302 -3.12 -4.21 -8.05
C ASN A 302 -2.23 -3.19 -7.31
N ASP A 303 -2.67 -1.94 -7.16
CA ASP A 303 -1.98 -0.90 -6.41
C ASP A 303 -2.25 -1.09 -4.90
N PHE A 304 -1.22 -0.93 -4.06
CA PHE A 304 -1.32 -0.92 -2.60
C PHE A 304 -0.21 -0.05 -2.01
N TYR A 305 -0.40 0.48 -0.80
CA TYR A 305 0.68 1.23 -0.17
C TYR A 305 1.67 0.31 0.55
N VAL A 306 2.95 0.62 0.35
CA VAL A 306 4.08 0.11 1.13
C VAL A 306 4.60 1.26 1.97
N HIS A 307 4.65 1.05 3.28
CA HIS A 307 5.11 2.06 4.23
C HIS A 307 6.51 1.65 4.75
N HIS A 308 7.43 2.61 4.74
CA HIS A 308 8.78 2.47 5.30
C HIS A 308 9.01 3.58 6.33
N ASP A 309 10.13 3.50 7.08
CA ASP A 309 10.57 4.66 7.86
C ASP A 309 10.82 5.84 6.89
N GLY A 310 10.27 7.01 7.22
CA GLY A 310 10.42 8.26 6.44
C GLY A 310 9.63 8.41 5.13
N TYR A 311 9.18 7.34 4.48
CA TYR A 311 8.50 7.43 3.18
C TYR A 311 7.45 6.34 2.92
N SER A 312 6.63 6.52 1.87
CA SER A 312 5.66 5.52 1.44
C SER A 312 5.48 5.51 -0.08
N LEU A 313 5.24 4.32 -0.62
CA LEU A 313 5.09 4.03 -2.04
C LEU A 313 3.67 3.54 -2.31
N LEU A 314 3.04 3.97 -3.40
CA LEU A 314 1.87 3.32 -3.96
C LEU A 314 2.35 2.35 -5.04
N PHE A 315 2.48 1.09 -4.65
CA PHE A 315 3.16 0.02 -5.38
C PHE A 315 2.17 -0.87 -6.14
N ASN A 316 2.47 -1.19 -7.39
CA ASN A 316 1.70 -2.13 -8.19
C ASN A 316 2.46 -3.46 -8.32
N CYS A 317 1.86 -4.54 -7.82
CA CYS A 317 2.50 -5.87 -7.83
C CYS A 317 2.89 -6.34 -9.24
N ALA A 318 1.99 -6.18 -10.21
CA ALA A 318 2.16 -6.69 -11.58
C ALA A 318 3.09 -5.82 -12.45
N ALA A 319 3.28 -4.55 -12.10
CA ALA A 319 4.24 -3.66 -12.75
C ALA A 319 5.61 -3.65 -12.07
N HIS A 320 5.76 -4.37 -10.94
CA HIS A 320 6.98 -4.47 -10.14
C HIS A 320 7.57 -3.10 -9.74
N THR A 321 6.72 -2.09 -9.53
CA THR A 321 7.12 -0.69 -9.36
C THR A 321 6.09 0.16 -8.61
N ALA A 322 6.49 1.32 -8.11
CA ALA A 322 5.61 2.30 -7.50
C ALA A 322 5.19 3.41 -8.47
N HIS A 323 3.88 3.56 -8.68
CA HIS A 323 3.30 4.61 -9.53
C HIS A 323 3.41 6.00 -8.89
N ARG A 324 3.21 6.07 -7.57
CA ARG A 324 3.32 7.29 -6.77
C ARG A 324 4.15 7.03 -5.51
N TRP A 325 4.71 8.08 -4.94
CA TRP A 325 5.37 8.06 -3.64
C TRP A 325 5.14 9.35 -2.89
N ASN A 326 5.39 9.33 -1.58
CA ASN A 326 5.45 10.54 -0.79
C ASN A 326 6.35 10.37 0.44
N TYR A 327 6.76 11.49 1.01
CA TYR A 327 7.54 11.55 2.24
C TYR A 327 7.46 12.94 2.87
N THR A 328 7.80 13.03 4.16
CA THR A 328 7.86 14.31 4.89
C THR A 328 9.26 14.53 5.46
N LEU A 329 9.91 15.63 5.08
CA LEU A 329 11.25 15.97 5.52
C LEU A 329 11.24 16.92 6.71
N THR A 330 11.96 16.55 7.75
CA THR A 330 12.35 17.41 8.88
C THR A 330 13.84 17.76 8.80
N ALA A 331 14.38 18.45 9.81
CA ALA A 331 15.82 18.64 9.97
C ALA A 331 16.57 17.30 9.78
N ASP A 332 17.69 17.36 9.07
CA ASP A 332 18.50 16.22 8.66
C ASP A 332 19.40 15.74 9.82
N LYS A 333 19.19 14.51 10.28
CA LYS A 333 20.00 13.93 11.38
C LYS A 333 21.36 13.41 10.91
N LYS A 334 21.54 13.14 9.62
CA LYS A 334 22.78 12.58 9.02
C LYS A 334 23.32 11.33 9.71
N ALA A 335 22.43 10.50 10.25
CA ALA A 335 22.80 9.37 11.11
C ALA A 335 23.37 8.17 10.33
N ALA A 336 22.95 7.96 9.08
CA ALA A 336 23.31 6.78 8.30
C ALA A 336 24.17 7.08 7.05
N LYS A 337 25.20 6.26 6.82
CA LYS A 337 25.99 6.23 5.57
C LYS A 337 25.21 5.55 4.46
N ARG A 338 25.43 5.92 3.20
CA ARG A 338 24.76 5.31 2.03
C ARG A 338 25.31 3.88 1.80
N PRO A 339 24.45 2.83 1.72
CA PRO A 339 24.80 1.51 1.20
C PRO A 339 25.41 1.52 -0.22
N THR A 340 26.15 0.46 -0.54
CA THR A 340 26.63 0.19 -1.90
C THR A 340 25.62 -0.62 -2.73
N ASP A 341 24.86 -1.47 -2.06
CA ASP A 341 24.06 -2.52 -2.69
C ASP A 341 22.57 -2.13 -2.75
N PHE A 342 21.79 -2.95 -3.45
CA PHE A 342 20.35 -2.81 -3.63
C PHE A 342 19.69 -4.15 -3.34
N TYR A 343 18.51 -4.11 -2.72
CA TYR A 343 17.90 -5.28 -2.08
C TYR A 343 16.47 -5.52 -2.56
N GLU A 344 15.97 -6.74 -2.41
CA GLU A 344 14.53 -7.02 -2.42
C GLU A 344 13.90 -6.36 -1.18
N ASP A 345 12.65 -5.91 -1.30
CA ASP A 345 11.94 -5.24 -0.22
C ASP A 345 11.28 -6.25 0.75
N PRO A 346 11.68 -6.34 2.03
CA PRO A 346 11.11 -7.30 2.98
C PRO A 346 9.63 -7.06 3.31
N ASN A 347 9.08 -5.88 2.98
CA ASN A 347 7.67 -5.53 3.21
C ASN A 347 6.77 -5.87 2.01
N VAL A 348 7.31 -6.37 0.89
CA VAL A 348 6.58 -6.64 -0.35
C VAL A 348 6.71 -8.13 -0.72
N PRO A 349 5.60 -8.82 -1.08
CA PRO A 349 5.64 -10.23 -1.49
C PRO A 349 6.65 -10.49 -2.61
N LYS A 350 7.30 -11.66 -2.58
CA LYS A 350 8.41 -12.00 -3.49
C LYS A 350 7.98 -11.98 -4.95
N GLU A 351 6.78 -12.44 -5.21
CA GLU A 351 6.06 -12.43 -6.48
C GLU A 351 5.83 -11.02 -7.05
N CYS A 352 5.88 -9.97 -6.22
CA CYS A 352 5.75 -8.57 -6.61
C CYS A 352 7.10 -7.86 -6.80
N GLN A 353 8.24 -8.48 -6.44
CA GLN A 353 9.57 -7.90 -6.59
C GLN A 353 10.00 -7.84 -8.06
N GLN A 354 10.90 -6.90 -8.41
CA GLN A 354 11.62 -6.99 -9.68
C GLN A 354 12.47 -8.27 -9.72
N PHE A 355 12.63 -8.85 -10.92
CA PHE A 355 13.29 -10.15 -11.10
C PHE A 355 14.77 -10.17 -10.68
N THR A 356 15.39 -9.00 -10.49
CA THR A 356 16.78 -8.90 -10.02
C THR A 356 17.07 -7.50 -9.45
N THR A 357 18.00 -7.43 -8.48
CA THR A 357 18.54 -6.17 -7.94
C THR A 357 19.71 -5.60 -8.76
N LYS A 358 20.02 -6.18 -9.92
CA LYS A 358 21.10 -5.73 -10.82
C LYS A 358 20.86 -4.29 -11.33
N SER A 359 21.88 -3.73 -11.96
CA SER A 359 21.83 -2.40 -12.54
C SER A 359 21.25 -2.43 -13.94
N TYR A 360 20.48 -1.40 -14.29
CA TYR A 360 19.95 -1.17 -15.64
C TYR A 360 21.03 -0.85 -16.70
N ASN A 361 22.33 -0.87 -16.33
CA ASN A 361 23.47 -0.55 -17.20
C ASN A 361 23.72 -1.56 -18.34
N ALA A 362 22.98 -2.67 -18.40
CA ALA A 362 22.92 -3.53 -19.58
C ALA A 362 22.49 -2.75 -20.84
N VAL A 363 21.69 -1.69 -20.66
CA VAL A 363 21.48 -0.63 -21.65
C VAL A 363 22.27 0.60 -21.21
N LYS A 364 23.12 1.13 -22.10
CA LYS A 364 23.89 2.34 -21.80
C LYS A 364 22.96 3.54 -21.62
N GLY A 365 23.26 4.39 -20.64
CA GLY A 365 22.51 5.61 -20.38
C GLY A 365 21.34 5.46 -19.40
N TYR A 366 21.23 4.33 -18.68
CA TYR A 366 20.27 4.15 -17.59
C TYR A 366 20.94 3.88 -16.24
N ASP A 367 20.46 4.58 -15.21
CA ASP A 367 20.83 4.40 -13.80
C ASP A 367 19.67 3.76 -13.02
N ARG A 368 19.99 3.19 -11.85
CA ARG A 368 19.01 2.93 -10.78
C ARG A 368 18.50 4.25 -10.20
N GLY A 369 17.53 4.87 -10.87
CA GLY A 369 16.88 6.10 -10.42
C GLY A 369 16.05 5.85 -9.17
N HIS A 370 16.22 6.68 -8.15
CA HIS A 370 15.45 6.56 -6.91
C HIS A 370 14.18 7.40 -7.02
N LEU A 371 13.04 6.80 -6.67
CA LEU A 371 11.77 7.51 -6.57
C LEU A 371 11.81 8.47 -5.36
N VAL A 372 12.12 7.92 -4.19
CA VAL A 372 12.49 8.65 -2.98
C VAL A 372 14.01 8.70 -2.85
N ALA A 373 14.56 9.91 -2.94
CA ALA A 373 15.98 10.16 -2.91
C ALA A 373 16.64 9.61 -1.63
N SER A 374 17.60 8.68 -1.79
CA SER A 374 18.30 8.09 -0.64
C SER A 374 19.02 9.12 0.23
N SER A 375 19.43 10.26 -0.34
CA SER A 375 20.00 11.41 0.38
C SER A 375 19.07 11.98 1.46
N MET A 376 17.76 11.78 1.32
CA MET A 376 16.73 12.27 2.26
C MET A 376 16.41 11.28 3.37
N MET A 377 16.62 9.99 3.10
CA MET A 377 16.28 8.87 3.97
C MET A 377 17.52 8.44 4.76
N ASN A 378 18.05 9.36 5.58
CA ASN A 378 19.35 9.23 6.23
C ASN A 378 19.32 9.40 7.75
N ASP A 379 18.13 9.37 8.36
CA ASP A 379 17.90 9.56 9.79
C ASP A 379 18.11 8.28 10.63
N SER A 380 18.14 7.10 10.01
CA SER A 380 18.48 5.81 10.63
C SER A 380 19.09 4.84 9.59
N GLU A 381 19.78 3.78 10.03
CA GLU A 381 20.35 2.78 9.12
C GLU A 381 19.25 2.05 8.34
N GLY A 382 18.19 1.61 9.01
CA GLY A 382 17.03 0.97 8.36
C GLY A 382 16.28 1.89 7.39
N GLN A 383 16.17 3.19 7.68
CA GLN A 383 15.61 4.17 6.73
C GLN A 383 16.45 4.26 5.46
N ARG A 384 17.78 4.26 5.62
CA ARG A 384 18.73 4.38 4.51
C ARG A 384 18.83 3.11 3.68
N GLU A 385 18.85 1.95 4.33
CA GLU A 385 18.76 0.65 3.67
C GLU A 385 17.44 0.54 2.89
N GLY A 386 16.31 0.91 3.51
CA GLY A 386 15.00 0.95 2.87
C GLY A 386 14.99 1.75 1.56
N SER A 387 15.66 2.91 1.54
CA SER A 387 15.78 3.71 0.30
C SER A 387 16.51 3.03 -0.87
N HIS A 388 17.14 1.87 -0.66
CA HIS A 388 17.80 1.03 -1.67
C HIS A 388 17.02 -0.25 -2.02
N TYR A 389 15.81 -0.44 -1.48
CA TYR A 389 14.91 -1.50 -1.93
C TYR A 389 14.47 -1.24 -3.37
N MET A 390 14.43 -2.29 -4.20
CA MET A 390 14.10 -2.15 -5.63
C MET A 390 12.67 -1.63 -5.88
N THR A 391 11.79 -1.72 -4.89
CA THR A 391 10.46 -1.08 -4.90
C THR A 391 10.52 0.45 -5.01
N ASN A 392 11.60 1.06 -4.50
CA ASN A 392 11.90 2.50 -4.61
C ASN A 392 12.74 2.86 -5.86
N ILE A 393 12.95 1.92 -6.81
CA ILE A 393 13.90 2.07 -7.91
C ILE A 393 13.27 1.81 -9.27
N ALA A 394 13.45 2.74 -10.22
CA ALA A 394 13.00 2.59 -11.61
C ALA A 394 14.11 2.95 -12.62
N PRO A 395 14.04 2.46 -13.87
CA PRO A 395 14.97 2.84 -14.93
C PRO A 395 14.90 4.33 -15.25
N GLN A 396 15.97 5.08 -14.95
CA GLN A 396 16.03 6.52 -15.18
C GLN A 396 17.23 6.86 -16.07
N VAL A 397 17.02 7.72 -17.07
CA VAL A 397 18.09 8.15 -17.97
C VAL A 397 19.18 8.85 -17.16
N SER A 398 20.44 8.40 -17.30
CA SER A 398 21.56 8.82 -16.42
C SER A 398 21.77 10.34 -16.41
N THR A 399 21.64 11.00 -17.56
CA THR A 399 21.79 12.47 -17.66
C THR A 399 20.61 13.26 -17.08
N PHE A 400 19.44 12.63 -16.94
CA PHE A 400 18.31 13.18 -16.19
C PHE A 400 18.50 12.99 -14.68
N ASN A 401 18.77 11.75 -14.25
CA ASN A 401 19.04 11.36 -12.85
C ASN A 401 20.14 12.23 -12.22
N GLN A 402 21.35 12.18 -12.79
CA GLN A 402 22.54 12.85 -12.27
C GLN A 402 22.54 14.37 -12.54
N GLY A 403 21.60 14.85 -13.37
CA GLY A 403 21.47 16.24 -13.79
C GLY A 403 20.32 16.95 -13.08
N ILE A 404 19.26 17.27 -13.83
CA ILE A 404 18.18 18.15 -13.35
C ILE A 404 17.34 17.51 -12.23
N TRP A 405 17.24 16.18 -12.15
CA TRP A 405 16.56 15.50 -11.04
C TRP A 405 17.33 15.71 -9.73
N LYS A 406 18.62 15.38 -9.71
CA LYS A 406 19.54 15.67 -8.60
C LYS A 406 19.54 17.14 -8.18
N ASN A 407 19.50 18.09 -9.12
CA ASN A 407 19.41 19.52 -8.79
C ASN A 407 18.15 19.84 -7.95
N LEU A 408 17.00 19.23 -8.27
CA LEU A 408 15.74 19.41 -7.52
C LEU A 408 15.84 18.79 -6.12
N GLU A 409 16.46 17.61 -6.01
CA GLU A 409 16.74 16.97 -4.72
C GLU A 409 17.70 17.80 -3.85
N GLU A 410 18.72 18.44 -4.42
CA GLU A 410 19.64 19.33 -3.69
C GLU A 410 18.93 20.59 -3.16
N ILE A 411 17.98 21.15 -3.92
CA ILE A 411 17.13 22.26 -3.46
C ILE A 411 16.22 21.81 -2.31
N GLU A 412 15.61 20.64 -2.42
CA GLU A 412 14.78 20.03 -1.38
C GLU A 412 15.59 19.77 -0.09
N ALA A 413 16.82 19.25 -0.21
CA ALA A 413 17.73 19.00 0.90
C ALA A 413 18.21 20.30 1.56
N CYS A 414 18.37 21.37 0.78
CA CYS A 414 18.63 22.70 1.33
C CYS A 414 17.44 23.23 2.12
N LYS A 415 16.21 23.09 1.60
CA LYS A 415 15.00 23.65 2.23
C LYS A 415 14.54 22.92 3.50
N ARG A 416 14.79 21.61 3.64
CA ARG A 416 14.41 20.84 4.86
C ARG A 416 15.10 21.31 6.14
N SER A 417 16.18 22.10 6.02
CA SER A 417 16.88 22.73 7.14
C SER A 417 16.14 23.92 7.75
N VAL A 418 15.24 24.56 7.00
CA VAL A 418 14.53 25.79 7.41
C VAL A 418 13.10 25.48 7.87
N GLN A 419 12.43 24.55 7.21
CA GLN A 419 11.03 24.22 7.46
C GLN A 419 10.70 22.79 7.02
N ARG A 420 9.62 22.22 7.56
CA ARG A 420 9.13 20.90 7.16
C ARG A 420 8.64 20.95 5.71
N ILE A 421 9.08 19.99 4.90
CA ILE A 421 8.63 19.79 3.52
C ILE A 421 7.74 18.56 3.48
N TYR A 422 6.61 18.66 2.78
CA TYR A 422 5.78 17.55 2.36
C TYR A 422 6.02 17.35 0.87
N THR A 423 6.39 16.14 0.48
CA THR A 423 6.77 15.81 -0.89
C THR A 423 5.91 14.67 -1.41
N TRP A 424 5.37 14.85 -2.61
CA TRP A 424 4.74 13.80 -3.40
C TRP A 424 5.46 13.67 -4.74
N GLY A 425 5.48 12.49 -5.31
CA GLY A 425 5.99 12.27 -6.66
C GLY A 425 5.35 11.05 -7.30
N GLY A 426 5.69 10.84 -8.56
CA GLY A 426 5.22 9.69 -9.31
C GLY A 426 5.93 9.56 -10.65
N ILE A 427 5.70 8.41 -11.27
CA ILE A 427 6.14 8.07 -12.61
C ILE A 427 4.92 7.81 -13.50
N ILE A 428 5.05 8.08 -14.79
CA ILE A 428 3.99 7.85 -15.78
C ILE A 428 4.54 6.99 -16.92
N TYR A 429 3.80 5.94 -17.24
CA TYR A 429 4.00 5.11 -18.42
C TYR A 429 3.11 5.59 -19.58
N THR A 430 3.55 5.33 -20.80
CA THR A 430 2.81 5.61 -22.04
C THR A 430 2.61 4.33 -22.85
N ASP A 431 1.77 4.37 -23.87
CA ASP A 431 1.64 3.25 -24.84
C ASP A 431 2.88 3.09 -25.73
N ASP A 432 3.76 4.09 -25.78
CA ASP A 432 5.10 3.95 -26.37
C ASP A 432 5.96 3.01 -25.51
N ILE A 433 6.14 1.79 -26.01
CA ILE A 433 6.98 0.73 -25.44
C ILE A 433 8.43 0.74 -25.97
N SER A 434 8.80 1.68 -26.85
CA SER A 434 10.12 1.67 -27.52
C SER A 434 11.33 1.77 -26.58
N LYS A 435 11.09 2.23 -25.35
CA LYS A 435 12.08 2.37 -24.27
C LYS A 435 12.01 1.26 -23.20
N ASP A 436 11.09 0.29 -23.31
CA ASP A 436 10.84 -0.74 -22.29
C ASP A 436 11.87 -1.87 -22.29
N HIS A 437 13.16 -1.51 -22.23
CA HIS A 437 14.28 -2.44 -22.35
C HIS A 437 14.45 -3.40 -21.15
N PHE A 438 13.68 -3.21 -20.07
CA PHE A 438 13.90 -3.89 -18.78
C PHE A 438 12.79 -4.88 -18.40
N VAL A 439 11.75 -5.04 -19.24
CA VAL A 439 10.64 -5.97 -18.96
C VAL A 439 11.13 -7.42 -18.85
N GLU A 440 11.93 -7.90 -19.80
CA GLU A 440 12.46 -9.27 -19.76
C GLU A 440 13.51 -9.49 -18.64
N SER A 441 14.31 -8.47 -18.33
CA SER A 441 15.48 -8.62 -17.46
C SER A 441 15.23 -8.30 -15.98
N HIS A 442 14.25 -7.43 -15.69
CA HIS A 442 13.92 -6.96 -14.35
C HIS A 442 12.41 -7.02 -14.04
N GLY A 443 11.54 -7.29 -15.02
CA GLY A 443 10.07 -7.31 -14.86
C GLY A 443 9.41 -5.94 -14.97
N ILE A 444 10.19 -4.86 -15.12
CA ILE A 444 9.71 -3.47 -15.03
C ILE A 444 9.75 -2.73 -16.38
N ARG A 445 8.74 -1.91 -16.63
CA ARG A 445 8.70 -0.96 -17.76
C ARG A 445 9.58 0.27 -17.48
N THR A 446 10.03 0.97 -18.51
CA THR A 446 10.75 2.24 -18.39
C THR A 446 9.74 3.40 -18.29
N PRO A 447 9.75 4.19 -17.21
CA PRO A 447 8.88 5.36 -17.11
C PRO A 447 9.11 6.34 -18.26
N ALA A 448 8.04 6.88 -18.84
CA ALA A 448 8.13 7.93 -19.85
C ALA A 448 8.31 9.32 -19.21
N PHE A 449 7.69 9.56 -18.05
CA PHE A 449 7.77 10.82 -17.31
C PHE A 449 7.90 10.59 -15.80
N TRP A 450 8.45 11.60 -15.12
CA TRP A 450 8.63 11.68 -13.67
C TRP A 450 8.11 13.03 -13.20
N TRP A 451 7.45 13.07 -12.03
CA TRP A 451 6.94 14.31 -11.45
C TRP A 451 7.20 14.39 -9.95
N LYS A 452 7.28 15.61 -9.43
CA LYS A 452 7.44 15.90 -7.99
C LYS A 452 6.70 17.17 -7.62
N VAL A 453 6.03 17.16 -6.47
CA VAL A 453 5.35 18.30 -5.84
C VAL A 453 5.94 18.49 -4.45
N LEU A 454 6.37 19.71 -4.13
CA LEU A 454 6.90 20.12 -2.84
C LEU A 454 5.96 21.15 -2.21
N LEU A 455 5.61 20.97 -0.94
CA LEU A 455 4.83 21.92 -0.14
C LEU A 455 5.52 22.17 1.19
N THR A 456 5.67 23.43 1.58
CA THR A 456 6.21 23.83 2.89
C THR A 456 5.13 24.43 3.79
N LYS A 457 5.29 24.24 5.09
CA LYS A 457 4.51 24.94 6.11
C LYS A 457 5.42 25.80 6.97
N ASP A 458 5.01 27.04 7.21
CA ASP A 458 5.64 27.96 8.14
C ASP A 458 5.80 27.31 9.52
N ALA A 459 7.02 27.35 10.06
CA ALA A 459 7.38 26.59 11.26
C ALA A 459 6.74 27.14 12.54
N ALA A 460 6.35 28.41 12.56
CA ALA A 460 5.78 29.07 13.75
C ALA A 460 4.25 28.91 13.85
N THR A 461 3.55 28.98 12.70
CA THR A 461 2.08 28.98 12.64
C THR A 461 1.47 27.69 12.10
N GLY A 462 2.28 26.83 11.45
CA GLY A 462 1.81 25.63 10.76
C GLY A 462 0.98 25.91 9.50
N LYS A 463 0.84 27.19 9.10
CA LYS A 463 0.20 27.59 7.84
C LYS A 463 1.08 27.25 6.65
N ILE A 464 0.50 27.14 5.47
CA ILE A 464 1.24 26.80 4.25
C ILE A 464 2.04 28.03 3.80
N ASP A 465 3.33 27.83 3.49
CA ASP A 465 4.26 28.86 3.04
C ASP A 465 4.36 28.86 1.50
N LYS A 466 4.81 27.75 0.91
CA LYS A 466 5.06 27.64 -0.53
C LYS A 466 4.63 26.29 -1.09
N ILE A 467 4.32 26.29 -2.38
CA ILE A 467 4.15 25.09 -3.20
C ILE A 467 5.02 25.22 -4.47
N GLY A 468 5.49 24.09 -5.00
CA GLY A 468 6.13 24.00 -6.31
C GLY A 468 5.89 22.61 -6.90
N ALA A 469 5.72 22.52 -8.21
CA ALA A 469 5.47 21.26 -8.91
C ALA A 469 6.24 21.21 -10.23
N TRP A 470 6.81 20.06 -10.54
CA TRP A 470 7.65 19.82 -11.72
C TRP A 470 7.28 18.53 -12.44
N TYR A 471 7.39 18.54 -13.77
CA TYR A 471 7.09 17.42 -14.66
C TYR A 471 8.19 17.26 -15.71
N PHE A 472 8.89 16.13 -15.70
CA PHE A 472 10.06 15.86 -16.53
C PHE A 472 9.85 14.64 -17.44
N PRO A 473 10.24 14.68 -18.72
CA PRO A 473 10.38 13.47 -19.53
C PRO A 473 11.62 12.67 -19.10
N ASN A 474 11.53 11.34 -19.12
CA ASN A 474 12.67 10.44 -18.93
C ASN A 474 13.50 10.40 -20.23
N ALA A 475 14.35 11.41 -20.40
CA ALA A 475 15.08 11.70 -21.62
C ALA A 475 16.41 12.41 -21.34
N GLU A 476 17.30 12.38 -22.32
CA GLU A 476 18.60 13.08 -22.23
C GLU A 476 18.45 14.59 -22.43
N ASN A 477 19.54 15.32 -22.14
CA ASN A 477 19.75 16.71 -22.56
C ASN A 477 18.74 17.75 -22.02
N LEU A 478 18.09 17.48 -20.87
CA LEU A 478 17.13 18.38 -20.22
C LEU A 478 17.75 19.71 -19.70
N GLY A 479 19.08 19.80 -19.64
CA GLY A 479 19.78 20.96 -19.10
C GLY A 479 19.73 21.04 -17.58
N LYS A 480 19.72 22.26 -17.03
CA LYS A 480 19.71 22.53 -15.57
C LYS A 480 18.60 23.49 -15.11
N ASP A 481 17.83 24.04 -16.05
CA ASP A 481 16.85 25.09 -15.77
C ASP A 481 15.50 24.49 -15.35
N LEU A 482 15.27 24.39 -14.04
CA LEU A 482 14.05 23.85 -13.45
C LEU A 482 12.79 24.63 -13.85
N ASN A 483 12.89 25.91 -14.19
CA ASN A 483 11.73 26.75 -14.53
C ASN A 483 11.00 26.21 -15.78
N LYS A 484 11.74 25.61 -16.73
CA LYS A 484 11.20 25.02 -17.96
C LYS A 484 10.24 23.85 -17.71
N TYR A 485 10.38 23.18 -16.56
CA TYR A 485 9.64 21.98 -16.20
C TYR A 485 8.59 22.24 -15.11
N MET A 486 8.40 23.50 -14.70
CA MET A 486 7.41 23.87 -13.70
C MET A 486 5.99 23.81 -14.26
N VAL A 487 5.09 23.29 -13.43
CA VAL A 487 3.67 23.06 -13.73
C VAL A 487 2.83 23.41 -12.49
N SER A 488 1.51 23.47 -12.63
CA SER A 488 0.61 23.43 -11.48
C SER A 488 0.38 21.98 -11.02
N VAL A 489 -0.23 21.77 -9.85
CA VAL A 489 -0.64 20.41 -9.44
C VAL A 489 -1.78 19.92 -10.33
N ASN A 490 -2.71 20.80 -10.72
CA ASN A 490 -3.77 20.50 -11.69
C ASN A 490 -3.21 20.00 -13.03
N ASP A 491 -2.10 20.59 -13.51
CA ASP A 491 -1.44 20.14 -14.75
C ASP A 491 -0.87 18.71 -14.64
N ILE A 492 -0.47 18.28 -13.43
CA ILE A 492 -0.02 16.91 -13.17
C ILE A 492 -1.24 15.99 -13.07
N GLU A 493 -2.24 16.35 -12.26
CA GLU A 493 -3.48 15.57 -12.10
C GLU A 493 -4.18 15.33 -13.45
N ALA A 494 -4.21 16.32 -14.35
CA ALA A 494 -4.76 16.16 -15.70
C ALA A 494 -3.95 15.23 -16.64
N LYS A 495 -2.77 14.77 -16.22
CA LYS A 495 -1.94 13.75 -16.91
C LYS A 495 -1.93 12.41 -16.16
N LEU A 496 -2.43 12.38 -14.92
CA LEU A 496 -2.61 11.15 -14.15
C LEU A 496 -3.94 10.51 -14.55
N ASN A 497 -3.85 9.43 -15.34
CA ASN A 497 -4.98 8.58 -15.69
C ASN A 497 -4.87 7.22 -14.97
N ASP A 498 -4.49 7.26 -13.69
CA ASP A 498 -4.13 6.09 -12.87
C ASP A 498 -5.22 5.68 -11.87
N GLY A 499 -6.33 6.42 -11.78
CA GLY A 499 -7.42 6.16 -10.82
C GLY A 499 -7.06 6.41 -9.35
N ASN A 500 -5.80 6.73 -9.04
CA ASN A 500 -5.27 6.79 -7.69
C ASN A 500 -5.60 8.09 -6.93
N GLY A 501 -6.61 8.83 -7.38
CA GLY A 501 -7.12 10.04 -6.73
C GLY A 501 -6.29 11.31 -6.93
N PRO A 502 -6.73 12.41 -6.31
CA PRO A 502 -5.96 13.66 -6.28
C PRO A 502 -4.60 13.49 -5.60
N ILE A 503 -3.66 14.37 -5.93
CA ILE A 503 -2.45 14.59 -5.13
C ILE A 503 -2.90 15.24 -3.79
N PRO A 504 -2.44 14.78 -2.61
CA PRO A 504 -2.86 15.25 -1.28
C PRO A 504 -2.44 16.69 -0.90
N VAL A 505 -2.79 17.65 -1.75
CA VAL A 505 -2.54 19.09 -1.61
C VAL A 505 -3.90 19.80 -1.50
N PRO A 506 -4.06 20.77 -0.57
CA PRO A 506 -5.28 21.56 -0.45
C PRO A 506 -5.73 22.18 -1.78
N GLN A 507 -7.02 22.09 -2.07
CA GLN A 507 -7.58 22.35 -3.40
C GLN A 507 -7.31 23.78 -3.90
N GLU A 508 -7.29 24.75 -2.99
CA GLU A 508 -6.98 26.16 -3.26
C GLU A 508 -5.54 26.41 -3.76
N LEU A 509 -4.63 25.45 -3.54
CA LEU A 509 -3.23 25.55 -3.95
C LEU A 509 -2.94 24.88 -5.30
N LYS A 510 -3.80 23.97 -5.75
CA LYS A 510 -3.46 23.10 -6.89
C LYS A 510 -3.33 23.82 -8.22
N ALA A 511 -4.00 24.97 -8.36
CA ALA A 511 -3.90 25.84 -9.53
C ALA A 511 -2.66 26.76 -9.50
N ILE A 512 -1.91 26.80 -8.38
CA ILE A 512 -0.72 27.67 -8.26
C ILE A 512 0.42 27.09 -9.09
N LYS A 513 0.88 27.87 -10.07
CA LYS A 513 2.13 27.64 -10.81
C LYS A 513 3.08 28.82 -10.57
N PRO A 514 4.10 28.68 -9.71
CA PRO A 514 5.08 29.74 -9.52
C PRO A 514 5.88 29.99 -10.79
N THR A 515 6.28 31.25 -11.04
CA THR A 515 7.07 31.65 -12.21
C THR A 515 8.57 31.36 -12.05
N THR A 516 9.03 31.09 -10.82
CA THR A 516 10.42 30.79 -10.49
C THR A 516 10.51 29.58 -9.57
N SER A 517 11.42 28.67 -9.87
CA SER A 517 11.77 27.52 -9.05
C SER A 517 12.34 27.96 -7.71
N TRP A 518 12.22 27.09 -6.70
CA TRP A 518 12.82 27.34 -5.40
C TRP A 518 14.36 27.39 -5.53
N THR A 519 15.00 28.37 -4.90
CA THR A 519 16.46 28.50 -4.85
C THR A 519 17.00 28.10 -3.48
N CYS A 520 18.18 27.49 -3.44
CA CYS A 520 18.94 27.35 -2.20
C CYS A 520 19.61 28.68 -1.84
N ASN A 521 18.84 29.61 -1.29
CA ASN A 521 19.39 30.70 -0.49
C ASN A 521 19.69 30.09 0.88
N ALA A 522 20.96 29.89 1.21
CA ALA A 522 21.37 29.48 2.55
C ALA A 522 20.95 30.56 3.57
N PRO A 523 20.54 30.19 4.80
CA PRO A 523 20.73 31.08 5.93
C PRO A 523 22.24 31.38 6.05
N LEU A 524 22.58 32.65 6.28
CA LEU A 524 23.94 33.06 6.68
C LEU A 524 24.29 32.52 8.07
#